data_AF-A0A9P8L6Z2-F1
#
_entry.id   AF-A0A9P8L6Z2-F1
#
_cell.length_a   1.000
_cell.length_b   1.000
_cell.length_c   1.000
_cell.angle_alpha   90.00
_cell.angle_beta   90.00
_cell.angle_gamma   90.00
#
_symmetry.space_group_name_H-M   'P 1'
#
loop_
_entity.id
_entity.type
_entity.pdbx_description
1 polymer ?
#
loop_
_entity_poly.entity_id
_entity_poly.type
_entity_poly.pdbx_seq_one_letter_code
_entity_poly.pdbx_strand_id
1 'polypeptide(L)'
;MAGFGEFGLFQQSESKCPLTGIPQLGNLGVIILCGLAIAVSGFLIWRSEKKEAAVGRREMQLLLGTYILVEICEIFTVGGLPIEKKIKIGFTGIHIAAITAAFWILLLNAAVGYQILEDGTPLSLGLIGGSAFVIFIGTGYITLDTGYQWSGHFDSSLNYPNTNVGLYILYQLAPLIFITLFFILESFLVLKVLEEKKPMLYLGGAALLFACGQIFNYVISVHICTATSGKIDGSLFETLFTILAVVALWFFWSSITEDEWPTQVVVGPGYSSGPLYVS
;
A
#
# COMPACT_ATOMS: atom_id res chain seq x y z
N MET A 1 -3.07 25.77 7.61
CA MET A 1 -3.07 24.42 8.22
C MET A 1 -4.13 23.52 7.58
N ALA A 2 -4.13 23.33 6.25
CA ALA A 2 -4.81 22.15 5.67
C ALA A 2 -3.73 21.15 5.28
N GLY A 3 -3.21 20.48 6.29
CA GLY A 3 -2.65 19.14 6.13
C GLY A 3 -3.67 18.13 6.62
N PHE A 4 -3.30 16.85 6.59
CA PHE A 4 -4.04 15.73 7.16
C PHE A 4 -4.75 16.02 8.50
N GLY A 5 -4.28 17.02 9.26
CA GLY A 5 -4.91 17.55 10.45
C GLY A 5 -6.39 17.92 10.35
N GLU A 6 -6.97 18.40 9.24
CA GLU A 6 -8.40 18.82 9.21
C GLU A 6 -9.40 17.64 9.25
N PHE A 7 -8.93 16.39 9.12
CA PHE A 7 -9.72 15.18 9.30
C PHE A 7 -9.45 14.65 10.72
N GLY A 8 -10.42 14.73 11.64
CA GLY A 8 -10.27 14.63 13.11
C GLY A 8 -9.44 13.51 13.72
N LEU A 9 -9.04 12.49 12.95
CA LEU A 9 -8.06 11.48 13.35
C LEU A 9 -6.63 12.02 13.50
N PHE A 10 -6.21 13.04 12.73
CA PHE A 10 -4.83 13.55 12.74
C PHE A 10 -4.67 14.98 13.31
N GLN A 11 -5.76 15.73 13.53
CA GLN A 11 -5.69 17.09 14.10
C GLN A 11 -5.07 17.11 15.50
N GLN A 12 -5.29 16.03 16.27
CA GLN A 12 -4.76 15.90 17.61
C GLN A 12 -3.24 15.71 17.64
N SER A 13 -2.62 15.30 16.53
CA SER A 13 -1.16 15.16 16.40
C SER A 13 -0.51 16.48 15.95
N GLU A 14 -1.01 17.11 14.87
CA GLU A 14 -0.48 18.39 14.37
C GLU A 14 -0.61 19.54 15.39
N SER A 15 -1.68 19.55 16.20
CA SER A 15 -1.85 20.56 17.27
C SER A 15 -0.88 20.37 18.45
N LYS A 16 -0.32 19.17 18.64
CA LYS A 16 0.61 18.87 19.74
C LYS A 16 2.07 19.07 19.36
N CYS A 17 2.43 18.96 18.07
CA CYS A 17 3.79 19.18 17.60
C CYS A 17 3.84 19.59 16.11
N PRO A 18 4.03 20.88 15.79
CA PRO A 18 4.22 21.31 14.41
C PRO A 18 5.60 20.91 13.91
N LEU A 19 5.67 20.26 12.74
CA LEU A 19 6.94 19.93 12.10
C LEU A 19 7.66 21.20 11.66
N THR A 20 8.84 21.45 12.23
CA THR A 20 9.72 22.59 11.95
C THR A 20 10.81 22.23 10.96
N GLY A 21 11.20 20.94 10.89
CA GLY A 21 12.09 20.39 9.88
C GLY A 21 13.43 21.13 9.72
N ILE A 22 13.88 21.27 8.46
CA ILE A 22 14.98 22.14 7.99
C ILE A 22 14.30 23.37 7.35
N PRO A 23 14.90 24.58 7.26
CA PRO A 23 14.24 25.69 6.58
C PRO A 23 13.68 25.26 5.22
N GLN A 24 12.35 25.33 5.08
CA GLN A 24 11.55 24.94 3.90
C GLN A 24 11.24 23.44 3.67
N LEU A 25 11.66 22.49 4.52
CA LEU A 25 11.27 21.07 4.40
C LEU A 25 10.84 20.49 5.75
N GLY A 26 9.55 20.13 5.88
CA GLY A 26 8.97 19.61 7.12
C GLY A 26 9.41 18.19 7.48
N ASN A 27 9.30 17.23 6.56
CA ASN A 27 9.65 15.82 6.80
C ASN A 27 10.51 15.23 5.67
N LEU A 28 11.78 15.63 5.64
CA LEU A 28 12.72 15.19 4.60
C LEU A 28 12.85 13.66 4.53
N GLY A 29 12.76 12.97 5.66
CA GLY A 29 12.94 11.53 5.68
C GLY A 29 11.79 10.78 4.99
N VAL A 30 10.54 11.22 5.13
CA VAL A 30 9.41 10.67 4.37
C VAL A 30 9.65 10.83 2.87
N ILE A 31 10.07 12.02 2.41
CA ILE A 31 10.33 12.26 0.98
C ILE A 31 11.37 11.28 0.42
N ILE A 32 12.47 11.05 1.16
CA ILE A 32 13.52 10.11 0.77
C ILE A 32 12.99 8.67 0.72
N LEU A 33 12.21 8.26 1.73
CA LEU A 33 11.63 6.93 1.80
C LEU A 33 10.59 6.69 0.71
N CYS A 34 9.74 7.67 0.38
CA CYS A 34 8.82 7.59 -0.75
C CYS A 34 9.58 7.45 -2.07
N GLY A 35 10.66 8.21 -2.27
CA GLY A 35 11.53 8.05 -3.44
C GLY A 35 12.12 6.64 -3.55
N LEU A 36 12.55 6.07 -2.42
CA LEU A 36 13.01 4.68 -2.34
C LEU A 36 11.86 3.69 -2.62
N ALA A 37 10.67 3.91 -2.08
CA ALA A 37 9.50 3.07 -2.26
C ALA A 37 9.05 3.03 -3.73
N ILE A 38 9.09 4.16 -4.42
CA ILE A 38 8.83 4.24 -5.86
C ILE A 38 9.86 3.43 -6.65
N ALA A 39 11.15 3.60 -6.35
CA ALA A 39 12.23 2.88 -7.02
C ALA A 39 12.15 1.36 -6.79
N VAL A 40 11.93 0.95 -5.54
CA VAL A 40 11.75 -0.46 -5.15
C VAL A 40 10.52 -1.04 -5.84
N SER A 41 9.38 -0.35 -5.82
CA SER A 41 8.16 -0.82 -6.48
C SER A 41 8.33 -0.95 -7.99
N GLY A 42 9.01 -0.01 -8.64
CA GLY A 42 9.37 -0.11 -10.06
C GLY A 42 10.27 -1.32 -10.35
N PHE A 43 11.25 -1.58 -9.48
CA PHE A 43 12.08 -2.79 -9.57
C PHE A 43 11.27 -4.08 -9.37
N LEU A 44 10.32 -4.10 -8.43
CA LEU A 44 9.44 -5.24 -8.20
C LEU A 44 8.48 -5.47 -9.37
N ILE A 45 7.93 -4.42 -9.99
CA ILE A 45 7.13 -4.52 -11.23
C ILE A 45 7.96 -5.18 -12.34
N TRP A 46 9.19 -4.72 -12.55
CA TRP A 46 10.11 -5.31 -13.53
C TRP A 46 10.44 -6.76 -13.20
N ARG A 47 10.60 -7.10 -11.92
CA ARG A 47 10.82 -8.48 -11.49
C ARG A 47 9.58 -9.35 -11.68
N SER A 48 8.39 -8.81 -11.51
CA SER A 48 7.12 -9.50 -11.80
C SER A 48 6.97 -9.80 -13.30
N GLU A 49 7.40 -8.90 -14.21
CA GLU A 49 7.38 -9.17 -15.66
C GLU A 49 8.16 -10.42 -16.04
N LYS A 50 9.27 -10.69 -15.36
CA LYS A 50 10.12 -11.86 -15.64
C LYS A 50 9.47 -13.20 -15.25
N LYS A 51 8.33 -13.19 -14.57
CA LYS A 51 7.58 -14.39 -14.15
C LYS A 51 6.39 -14.63 -15.08
N GLU A 52 6.68 -15.10 -16.29
CA GLU A 52 5.66 -15.25 -17.36
C GLU A 52 4.55 -16.27 -17.03
N ALA A 53 4.84 -17.25 -16.16
CA ALA A 53 3.89 -18.29 -15.74
C ALA A 53 3.24 -18.04 -14.36
N ALA A 54 3.55 -16.92 -13.69
CA ALA A 54 3.02 -16.64 -12.37
C ALA A 54 1.57 -16.15 -12.42
N VAL A 55 0.72 -16.80 -11.61
CA VAL A 55 -0.69 -16.44 -11.43
C VAL A 55 -0.81 -15.03 -10.86
N GLY A 56 -1.69 -14.22 -11.45
CA GLY A 56 -1.99 -12.87 -10.95
C GLY A 56 -0.87 -11.85 -11.18
N ARG A 57 0.02 -12.08 -12.16
CA ARG A 57 1.13 -11.17 -12.47
C ARG A 57 0.66 -9.74 -12.74
N ARG A 58 -0.35 -9.57 -13.59
CA ARG A 58 -0.83 -8.25 -14.03
C ARG A 58 -1.53 -7.51 -12.90
N GLU A 59 -2.21 -8.25 -12.04
CA GLU A 59 -2.92 -7.77 -10.88
C GLU A 59 -1.96 -7.36 -9.75
N MET A 60 -0.85 -8.08 -9.56
CA MET A 60 0.26 -7.65 -8.70
C MET A 60 0.91 -6.36 -9.21
N GLN A 61 1.09 -6.21 -10.52
CA GLN A 61 1.62 -4.97 -11.10
C GLN A 61 0.65 -3.79 -10.94
N LEU A 62 -0.66 -4.04 -11.05
CA LEU A 62 -1.68 -3.02 -10.77
C LEU A 62 -1.61 -2.56 -9.31
N LEU A 63 -1.43 -3.49 -8.36
CA LEU A 63 -1.24 -3.15 -6.94
C LEU A 63 0.02 -2.30 -6.74
N LEU A 64 1.18 -2.73 -7.26
CA LEU A 64 2.45 -1.99 -7.14
C LEU A 64 2.40 -0.63 -7.84
N GLY A 65 1.74 -0.54 -9.00
CA GLY A 65 1.52 0.72 -9.71
C GLY A 65 0.64 1.69 -8.92
N THR A 66 -0.39 1.18 -8.25
CA THR A 66 -1.24 1.99 -7.36
C THR A 66 -0.46 2.42 -6.11
N TYR A 67 0.40 1.56 -5.56
CA TYR A 67 1.28 1.91 -4.46
C TYR A 67 2.30 3.01 -4.85
N ILE A 68 2.84 2.98 -6.08
CA ILE A 68 3.66 4.10 -6.60
C ILE A 68 2.87 5.42 -6.60
N LEU A 69 1.58 5.39 -7.00
CA LEU A 69 0.73 6.58 -6.94
C LEU A 69 0.52 7.09 -5.50
N VAL A 70 0.35 6.17 -4.53
CA VAL A 70 0.29 6.51 -3.10
C VAL A 70 1.54 7.26 -2.68
N GLU A 71 2.72 6.70 -2.94
CA GLU A 71 4.02 7.28 -2.55
C GLU A 71 4.30 8.63 -3.22
N ILE A 72 3.90 8.80 -4.49
CA ILE A 72 3.98 10.11 -5.16
C ILE A 72 3.15 11.15 -4.41
N CYS A 73 1.94 10.80 -3.99
CA CYS A 73 1.06 11.72 -3.26
C CYS A 73 1.52 11.94 -1.82
N GLU A 74 2.12 10.93 -1.19
CA GLU A 74 2.69 11.03 0.15
C GLU A 74 3.78 12.10 0.24
N ILE A 75 4.64 12.22 -0.77
CA ILE A 75 5.65 13.29 -0.88
C ILE A 75 5.03 14.68 -0.72
N PHE A 76 3.89 14.93 -1.37
CA PHE A 76 3.24 16.25 -1.37
C PHE A 76 2.32 16.48 -0.17
N THR A 77 1.90 15.42 0.51
CA THR A 77 0.92 15.51 1.60
C THR A 77 1.58 15.43 2.96
N VAL A 78 2.40 14.40 3.18
CA VAL A 78 3.09 14.07 4.44
C VAL A 78 4.53 14.56 4.45
N GLY A 79 5.20 14.61 3.29
CA GLY A 79 6.60 15.05 3.17
C GLY A 79 6.90 16.50 3.63
N GLY A 80 5.87 17.31 3.88
CA GLY A 80 6.03 18.64 4.46
C GLY A 80 6.63 19.67 3.50
N LEU A 81 6.36 19.53 2.20
CA LEU A 81 6.74 20.50 1.18
C LEU A 81 5.93 21.82 1.32
N PRO A 82 6.54 23.00 1.09
CA PRO A 82 5.89 24.29 1.21
C PRO A 82 5.09 24.62 -0.06
N ILE A 83 3.98 23.91 -0.26
CA ILE A 83 3.08 24.08 -1.40
C ILE A 83 1.82 24.87 -1.02
N GLU A 84 1.13 25.43 -2.03
CA GLU A 84 -0.12 26.14 -1.82
C GLU A 84 -1.19 25.24 -1.18
N LYS A 85 -1.98 25.80 -0.25
CA LYS A 85 -3.04 25.08 0.48
C LYS A 85 -3.96 24.29 -0.45
N LYS A 86 -4.41 24.89 -1.55
CA LYS A 86 -5.31 24.27 -2.52
C LYS A 86 -4.65 23.05 -3.18
N ILE A 87 -3.40 23.19 -3.60
CA ILE A 87 -2.63 22.09 -4.21
C ILE A 87 -2.48 20.93 -3.21
N LYS A 88 -2.20 21.23 -1.94
CA LYS A 88 -2.10 20.21 -0.89
C LYS A 88 -3.41 19.45 -0.67
N ILE A 89 -4.55 20.14 -0.70
CA ILE A 89 -5.89 19.50 -0.62
C ILE A 89 -6.09 18.56 -1.81
N GLY A 90 -5.72 18.99 -3.03
CA GLY A 90 -5.77 18.15 -4.22
C GLY A 90 -4.98 16.84 -4.08
N PHE A 91 -3.72 16.92 -3.68
CA PHE A 91 -2.89 15.74 -3.43
C PHE A 91 -3.42 14.88 -2.28
N THR A 92 -3.99 15.48 -1.23
CA THR A 92 -4.59 14.73 -0.12
C THR A 92 -5.78 13.87 -0.58
N GLY A 93 -6.63 14.43 -1.46
CA GLY A 93 -7.74 13.70 -2.07
C GLY A 93 -7.27 12.48 -2.88
N ILE A 94 -6.26 12.67 -3.74
CA ILE A 94 -5.67 11.59 -4.54
C ILE A 94 -4.99 10.57 -3.63
N HIS A 95 -4.27 11.02 -2.60
CA HIS A 95 -3.54 10.15 -1.69
C HIS A 95 -4.48 9.19 -0.95
N ILE A 96 -5.50 9.71 -0.28
CA ILE A 96 -6.46 8.93 0.51
C ILE A 96 -7.26 7.99 -0.41
N ALA A 97 -7.63 8.46 -1.60
CA ALA A 97 -8.30 7.64 -2.61
C ALA A 97 -7.42 6.48 -3.11
N ALA A 98 -6.14 6.76 -3.41
CA ALA A 98 -5.16 5.76 -3.87
C ALA A 98 -4.89 4.71 -2.80
N ILE A 99 -4.76 5.11 -1.52
CA ILE A 99 -4.60 4.17 -0.40
C ILE A 99 -5.79 3.22 -0.34
N THR A 100 -7.01 3.77 -0.34
CA THR A 100 -8.23 2.97 -0.24
C THR A 100 -8.37 2.00 -1.42
N ALA A 101 -8.07 2.48 -2.63
CA ALA A 101 -8.05 1.66 -3.84
C ALA A 101 -6.96 0.57 -3.79
N ALA A 102 -5.76 0.85 -3.27
CA ALA A 102 -4.69 -0.14 -3.13
C ALA A 102 -5.10 -1.30 -2.22
N PHE A 103 -5.73 -1.02 -1.08
CA PHE A 103 -6.23 -2.06 -0.18
C PHE A 103 -7.37 -2.88 -0.80
N TRP A 104 -8.22 -2.25 -1.62
CA TRP A 104 -9.24 -2.97 -2.38
C TRP A 104 -8.63 -3.90 -3.45
N ILE A 105 -7.64 -3.41 -4.21
CA ILE A 105 -6.90 -4.21 -5.18
C ILE A 105 -6.20 -5.37 -4.47
N LEU A 106 -5.58 -5.13 -3.31
CA LEU A 106 -4.96 -6.17 -2.49
C LEU A 106 -5.95 -7.29 -2.16
N LEU A 107 -7.15 -6.94 -1.68
CA LEU A 107 -8.19 -7.93 -1.38
C LEU A 107 -8.60 -8.73 -2.62
N LEU A 108 -8.80 -8.08 -3.76
CA LEU A 108 -9.18 -8.78 -4.99
C LEU A 108 -8.04 -9.63 -5.57
N ASN A 109 -6.78 -9.28 -5.31
CA ASN A 109 -5.64 -10.15 -5.64
C ASN A 109 -5.73 -11.50 -4.92
N ALA A 110 -6.28 -11.57 -3.70
CA ALA A 110 -6.55 -12.86 -3.07
C ALA A 110 -7.60 -13.66 -3.85
N ALA A 111 -8.66 -13.04 -4.37
CA ALA A 111 -9.64 -13.75 -5.19
C ALA A 111 -9.03 -14.35 -6.47
N VAL A 112 -8.02 -13.69 -7.04
CA VAL A 112 -7.23 -14.22 -8.17
C VAL A 112 -6.38 -15.42 -7.75
N GLY A 113 -5.80 -15.40 -6.54
CA GLY A 113 -5.08 -16.54 -5.98
C GLY A 113 -5.93 -17.82 -5.88
N TYR A 114 -7.23 -17.67 -5.59
CA TYR A 114 -8.20 -18.78 -5.58
C TYR A 114 -8.69 -19.19 -6.98
N GLN A 115 -8.21 -18.55 -8.04
CA GLN A 115 -8.66 -18.76 -9.42
C GLN A 115 -10.17 -18.51 -9.61
N ILE A 116 -10.79 -17.70 -8.73
CA ILE A 116 -12.19 -17.26 -8.88
C ILE A 116 -12.31 -16.31 -10.07
N LEU A 117 -11.26 -15.51 -10.29
CA LEU A 117 -11.07 -14.66 -11.45
C LEU A 117 -9.91 -15.22 -12.27
N GLU A 118 -10.13 -15.42 -13.56
CA GLU A 118 -9.09 -15.84 -14.50
C GLU A 118 -8.02 -14.74 -14.60
N ASP A 119 -6.82 -15.04 -14.14
CA ASP A 119 -5.72 -14.09 -14.02
C ASP A 119 -5.22 -13.61 -15.38
N GLY A 120 -4.78 -12.34 -15.45
CA GLY A 120 -4.25 -11.75 -16.68
C GLY A 120 -5.29 -11.53 -17.79
N THR A 121 -6.55 -11.90 -17.58
CA THR A 121 -7.62 -11.60 -18.54
C THR A 121 -8.01 -10.12 -18.51
N PRO A 122 -8.43 -9.53 -19.65
CA PRO A 122 -8.99 -8.19 -19.66
C PRO A 122 -10.19 -8.03 -18.71
N LEU A 123 -10.92 -9.12 -18.46
CA LEU A 123 -12.04 -9.13 -17.53
C LEU A 123 -11.56 -9.00 -16.09
N SER A 124 -10.58 -9.79 -15.65
CA SER A 124 -9.99 -9.68 -14.29
C SER A 124 -9.45 -8.27 -14.06
N LEU A 125 -8.62 -7.76 -14.98
CA LEU A 125 -8.05 -6.42 -14.88
C LEU A 125 -9.12 -5.32 -14.93
N GLY A 126 -10.15 -5.49 -15.76
CA GLY A 126 -11.27 -4.56 -15.86
C GLY A 126 -12.14 -4.56 -14.59
N LEU A 127 -12.36 -5.71 -13.97
CA LEU A 127 -13.12 -5.82 -12.72
C LEU A 127 -12.35 -5.24 -11.54
N ILE A 128 -11.09 -5.63 -11.37
CA ILE A 128 -10.24 -5.17 -10.27
C ILE A 128 -9.95 -3.67 -10.44
N GLY A 129 -9.43 -3.27 -11.60
CA GLY A 129 -9.11 -1.88 -11.90
C GLY A 129 -10.36 -0.99 -11.93
N GLY A 130 -11.46 -1.46 -12.53
CA GLY A 130 -12.70 -0.70 -12.61
C GLY A 130 -13.37 -0.49 -11.25
N SER A 131 -13.47 -1.54 -10.42
CA SER A 131 -14.02 -1.40 -9.06
C SER A 131 -13.12 -0.57 -8.14
N ALA A 132 -11.80 -0.72 -8.25
CA ALA A 132 -10.83 0.14 -7.57
C ALA A 132 -10.99 1.60 -8.00
N PHE A 133 -11.21 1.87 -9.28
CA PHE A 133 -11.44 3.21 -9.80
C PHE A 133 -12.73 3.84 -9.26
N VAL A 134 -13.81 3.07 -9.11
CA VAL A 134 -15.04 3.55 -8.47
C VAL A 134 -14.79 3.94 -7.00
N ILE A 135 -14.07 3.11 -6.24
CA ILE A 135 -13.70 3.40 -4.85
C ILE A 135 -12.77 4.62 -4.77
N PHE A 136 -11.83 4.74 -5.70
CA PHE A 136 -10.93 5.88 -5.82
C PHE A 136 -11.71 7.18 -6.04
N ILE A 137 -12.63 7.22 -7.02
CA ILE A 137 -13.45 8.40 -7.31
C ILE A 137 -14.37 8.73 -6.13
N GLY A 138 -15.02 7.74 -5.53
CA GLY A 138 -15.91 7.96 -4.38
C GLY A 138 -15.18 8.54 -3.16
N THR A 139 -14.04 7.93 -2.80
CA THR A 139 -13.22 8.39 -1.67
C THR A 139 -12.59 9.75 -1.96
N GLY A 140 -12.08 9.94 -3.18
CA GLY A 140 -11.50 11.20 -3.64
C GLY A 140 -12.53 12.32 -3.62
N TYR A 141 -13.75 12.08 -4.11
CA TYR A 141 -14.84 13.05 -4.09
C TYR A 141 -15.14 13.53 -2.67
N ILE A 142 -15.35 12.61 -1.72
CA ILE A 142 -15.66 12.98 -0.32
C ILE A 142 -14.49 13.76 0.29
N THR A 143 -13.26 13.34 0.03
CA THR A 143 -12.06 14.01 0.58
C THR A 143 -11.90 15.42 0.01
N LEU A 144 -12.05 15.58 -1.31
CA LEU A 144 -11.94 16.87 -1.99
C LEU A 144 -13.08 17.80 -1.66
N ASP A 145 -14.31 17.29 -1.53
CA ASP A 145 -15.46 18.08 -1.07
C ASP A 145 -15.23 18.62 0.34
N THR A 146 -14.79 17.76 1.25
CA THR A 146 -14.47 18.17 2.62
C THR A 146 -13.36 19.22 2.65
N GLY A 147 -12.32 19.08 1.83
CA GLY A 147 -11.18 20.02 1.82
C GLY A 147 -11.45 21.34 1.09
N TYR A 148 -12.17 21.32 -0.04
CA TYR A 148 -12.47 22.51 -0.84
C TYR A 148 -13.78 23.19 -0.47
N GLN A 149 -14.67 22.51 0.24
CA GLN A 149 -15.95 23.04 0.70
C GLN A 149 -16.85 23.54 -0.44
N TRP A 150 -16.73 22.92 -1.62
CA TRP A 150 -17.45 23.34 -2.84
C TRP A 150 -18.98 23.10 -2.77
N SER A 151 -19.46 22.13 -1.99
CA SER A 151 -20.87 21.76 -1.88
C SER A 151 -21.47 22.18 -0.52
N GLY A 152 -20.61 22.40 0.48
CA GLY A 152 -20.99 22.65 1.86
C GLY A 152 -21.51 21.42 2.62
N HIS A 153 -21.65 20.26 1.98
CA HIS A 153 -22.26 19.08 2.59
C HIS A 153 -21.46 18.55 3.79
N PHE A 154 -20.12 18.56 3.69
CA PHE A 154 -19.22 18.05 4.72
C PHE A 154 -18.64 19.14 5.63
N ASP A 155 -19.07 20.40 5.52
CA ASP A 155 -18.51 21.53 6.30
C ASP A 155 -18.69 21.35 7.82
N SER A 156 -19.77 20.67 8.22
CA SER A 156 -19.99 20.32 9.63
C SER A 156 -18.85 19.48 10.21
N SER A 157 -18.14 18.71 9.38
CA SER A 157 -17.01 17.86 9.78
C SER A 157 -15.68 18.61 10.00
N LEU A 158 -15.61 19.90 9.66
CA LEU A 158 -14.44 20.76 9.89
C LEU A 158 -14.53 21.55 11.21
N ASN A 159 -15.68 21.47 11.88
CA ASN A 159 -15.89 22.08 13.19
C ASN A 159 -15.67 21.03 14.28
N TYR A 160 -15.12 21.46 15.42
CA TYR A 160 -14.90 20.58 16.58
C TYR A 160 -16.19 19.79 16.89
N PRO A 161 -16.16 18.45 16.98
CA PRO A 161 -14.99 17.56 17.16
C PRO A 161 -14.32 17.01 15.88
N ASN A 162 -14.49 17.65 14.71
CA ASN A 162 -13.89 17.32 13.42
C ASN A 162 -14.19 15.90 12.92
N THR A 163 -15.46 15.51 12.98
CA THR A 163 -15.88 14.13 12.68
C THR A 163 -16.39 13.99 11.26
N ASN A 164 -15.60 13.34 10.40
CA ASN A 164 -16.05 12.88 9.09
C ASN A 164 -16.18 11.35 9.07
N VAL A 165 -17.40 10.85 9.28
CA VAL A 165 -17.66 9.40 9.39
C VAL A 165 -17.41 8.69 8.07
N GLY A 166 -17.73 9.31 6.93
CA GLY A 166 -17.50 8.73 5.61
C GLY A 166 -16.02 8.47 5.36
N LEU A 167 -15.18 9.47 5.62
CA LEU A 167 -13.73 9.33 5.48
C LEU A 167 -13.14 8.37 6.51
N TYR A 168 -13.64 8.37 7.75
CA TYR A 168 -13.23 7.36 8.73
C TYR A 168 -13.48 5.94 8.22
N ILE A 169 -14.66 5.68 7.67
CA ILE A 169 -15.00 4.35 7.13
C ILE A 169 -14.12 4.02 5.93
N LEU A 170 -14.01 4.92 4.96
CA LEU A 170 -13.32 4.65 3.70
C LEU A 170 -11.81 4.56 3.86
N TYR A 171 -11.19 5.42 4.66
CA TYR A 171 -9.74 5.47 4.80
C TYR A 171 -9.20 4.55 5.90
N GLN A 172 -9.98 4.31 6.97
CA GLN A 172 -9.51 3.53 8.11
C GLN A 172 -10.14 2.15 8.18
N LEU A 173 -11.48 2.10 8.28
CA LEU A 173 -12.19 0.85 8.60
C LEU A 173 -12.21 -0.12 7.42
N ALA A 174 -12.50 0.36 6.22
CA ALA A 174 -12.57 -0.46 5.02
C ALA A 174 -11.18 -1.06 4.67
N PRO A 175 -10.08 -0.29 4.61
CA PRO A 175 -8.73 -0.85 4.47
C PRO A 175 -8.37 -1.90 5.51
N LEU A 176 -8.73 -1.68 6.78
CA LEU A 176 -8.52 -2.67 7.84
C LEU A 176 -9.30 -3.96 7.59
N ILE A 177 -10.55 -3.86 7.13
CA ILE A 177 -11.35 -5.03 6.75
C ILE A 177 -10.70 -5.73 5.54
N PHE A 178 -10.30 -4.99 4.51
CA PHE A 178 -9.71 -5.53 3.29
C PHE A 178 -8.41 -6.30 3.56
N ILE A 179 -7.48 -5.71 4.32
CA ILE A 179 -6.22 -6.40 4.68
C ILE A 179 -6.48 -7.62 5.58
N THR A 180 -7.47 -7.55 6.48
CA THR A 180 -7.82 -8.69 7.34
C THR A 180 -8.39 -9.85 6.53
N LEU A 181 -9.33 -9.56 5.62
CA LEU A 181 -9.89 -10.57 4.73
C LEU A 181 -8.83 -11.14 3.80
N PHE A 182 -7.97 -10.30 3.21
CA PHE A 182 -6.82 -10.73 2.42
C PHE A 182 -5.94 -11.70 3.21
N PHE A 183 -5.54 -11.33 4.42
CA PHE A 183 -4.69 -12.18 5.27
C PHE A 183 -5.35 -13.52 5.59
N ILE A 184 -6.65 -13.54 5.92
CA ILE A 184 -7.39 -14.78 6.21
C ILE A 184 -7.46 -15.68 4.97
N LEU A 185 -7.84 -15.09 3.82
CA LEU A 185 -7.97 -15.81 2.56
C LEU A 185 -6.63 -16.40 2.12
N GLU A 186 -5.56 -15.61 2.10
CA GLU A 186 -4.24 -16.11 1.71
C GLU A 186 -3.66 -17.10 2.71
N SER A 187 -3.89 -16.90 4.01
CA SER A 187 -3.49 -17.89 5.03
C SER A 187 -4.18 -19.23 4.81
N PHE A 188 -5.47 -19.22 4.47
CA PHE A 188 -6.19 -20.45 4.14
C PHE A 188 -5.64 -21.09 2.88
N LEU A 189 -5.42 -20.32 1.81
CA LEU A 189 -4.86 -20.82 0.55
C LEU A 189 -3.51 -21.51 0.80
N VAL A 190 -2.62 -20.85 1.53
CA VAL A 190 -1.27 -21.38 1.81
C VAL A 190 -1.32 -22.62 2.70
N LEU A 191 -2.07 -22.57 3.81
CA LEU A 191 -2.04 -23.63 4.82
C LEU A 191 -2.93 -24.83 4.47
N LYS A 192 -3.98 -24.64 3.67
CA LYS A 192 -4.97 -25.68 3.34
C LYS A 192 -4.94 -26.13 1.90
N VAL A 193 -4.53 -25.29 0.96
CA VAL A 193 -4.50 -25.64 -0.46
C VAL A 193 -3.07 -26.01 -0.88
N LEU A 194 -2.09 -25.15 -0.59
CA LEU A 194 -0.69 -25.39 -0.98
C LEU A 194 0.06 -26.30 0.00
N GLU A 195 -0.37 -26.31 1.28
CA GLU A 195 0.29 -27.04 2.38
C GLU A 195 1.77 -26.68 2.60
N GLU A 196 2.23 -25.53 2.09
CA GLU A 196 3.60 -25.03 2.25
C GLU A 196 3.66 -23.94 3.33
N LYS A 197 4.55 -24.08 4.32
CA LYS A 197 4.64 -23.12 5.44
C LYS A 197 5.54 -21.92 5.17
N LYS A 198 6.40 -21.98 4.14
CA LYS A 198 7.36 -20.91 3.85
C LYS A 198 6.67 -19.60 3.42
N PRO A 199 5.64 -19.58 2.57
CA PRO A 199 4.92 -18.36 2.22
C PRO A 199 4.30 -17.65 3.45
N MET A 200 3.88 -18.41 4.47
CA MET A 200 3.33 -17.83 5.70
C MET A 200 4.30 -16.92 6.45
N LEU A 201 5.62 -17.18 6.36
CA LEU A 201 6.62 -16.30 6.98
C LEU A 201 6.62 -14.92 6.32
N TYR A 202 6.48 -14.88 4.99
CA TYR A 202 6.40 -13.62 4.25
C TYR A 202 5.07 -12.90 4.48
N LEU A 203 3.94 -13.63 4.45
CA LEU A 203 2.62 -13.05 4.71
C LEU A 203 2.49 -12.51 6.14
N GLY A 204 2.89 -13.31 7.14
CA GLY A 204 2.92 -12.91 8.54
C GLY A 204 3.89 -11.77 8.81
N GLY A 205 5.07 -11.80 8.16
CA GLY A 205 6.05 -10.72 8.21
C GLY A 205 5.50 -9.41 7.64
N ALA A 206 4.83 -9.45 6.48
CA ALA A 206 4.18 -8.28 5.88
C ALA A 206 3.12 -7.67 6.80
N ALA A 207 2.25 -8.50 7.38
CA ALA A 207 1.22 -8.05 8.31
C ALA A 207 1.81 -7.43 9.58
N LEU A 208 2.85 -8.04 10.16
CA LEU A 208 3.54 -7.52 11.33
C LEU A 208 4.23 -6.19 11.04
N LEU A 209 4.96 -6.10 9.93
CA LEU A 209 5.64 -4.87 9.50
C LEU A 209 4.63 -3.74 9.32
N PHE A 210 3.54 -3.98 8.59
CA PHE A 210 2.48 -2.99 8.39
C PHE A 210 1.87 -2.55 9.72
N ALA A 211 1.53 -3.49 10.62
CA ALA A 211 0.99 -3.18 11.94
C ALA A 211 1.95 -2.33 12.80
N CYS A 212 3.26 -2.63 12.75
CA CYS A 212 4.28 -1.81 13.40
C CYS A 212 4.27 -0.37 12.84
N GLY A 213 4.21 -0.20 11.52
CA GLY A 213 4.10 1.12 10.87
C GLY A 213 2.89 1.91 11.38
N GLN A 214 1.72 1.27 11.47
CA GLN A 214 0.51 1.91 12.01
C GLN A 214 0.66 2.32 13.48
N ILE A 215 1.32 1.49 14.32
CA ILE A 215 1.61 1.84 15.71
C ILE A 215 2.52 3.07 15.79
N PHE A 216 3.55 3.15 14.94
CA PHE A 216 4.42 4.33 14.89
C PHE A 216 3.64 5.59 14.53
N ASN A 217 2.75 5.51 13.54
CA ASN A 217 1.96 6.64 13.09
C ASN A 217 0.93 7.13 14.11
N TYR A 218 0.12 6.22 14.67
CA TYR A 218 -1.01 6.61 15.51
C TYR A 218 -0.67 6.75 17.00
N VAL A 219 0.28 5.97 17.51
CA VAL A 219 0.57 5.91 18.95
C VAL A 219 1.87 6.64 19.29
N ILE A 220 2.94 6.38 18.54
CA ILE A 220 4.29 6.82 18.91
C ILE A 220 4.62 8.22 18.33
N SER A 221 3.92 8.65 17.27
CA SER A 221 4.27 9.83 16.47
C SER A 221 4.48 11.11 17.29
N VAL A 222 3.59 11.43 18.24
CA VAL A 222 3.71 12.64 19.08
C VAL A 222 4.95 12.58 19.98
N HIS A 223 5.30 11.40 20.49
CA HIS A 223 6.49 11.22 21.32
C HIS A 223 7.77 11.43 20.52
N ILE A 224 7.83 10.92 19.28
CA ILE A 224 8.96 11.13 18.36
C ILE A 224 9.07 12.61 17.99
N CYS A 225 7.95 13.25 17.64
CA CYS A 225 7.95 14.66 17.25
C CYS A 225 8.45 15.55 18.38
N THR A 226 7.98 15.32 19.61
CA THR A 226 8.42 16.08 20.79
C THR A 226 9.90 15.83 21.10
N ALA A 227 10.34 14.57 21.06
CA ALA A 227 11.73 14.19 21.34
C ALA A 227 12.73 14.76 20.31
N THR A 228 12.30 14.94 19.07
CA THR A 228 13.16 15.45 17.98
C THR A 228 12.99 16.94 17.72
N SER A 229 12.25 17.65 18.58
CA SER A 229 11.97 19.10 18.43
C SER A 229 11.28 19.45 17.11
N GLY A 230 10.38 18.58 16.63
CA GLY A 230 9.61 18.79 15.40
C GLY A 230 10.37 18.53 14.11
N LYS A 231 11.50 17.81 14.15
CA LYS A 231 12.28 17.47 12.94
C LYS A 231 11.72 16.27 12.19
N ILE A 232 11.22 15.27 12.91
CA ILE A 232 10.62 14.05 12.37
C ILE A 232 9.42 13.65 13.23
N ASP A 233 8.48 12.90 12.68
CA ASP A 233 7.38 12.29 13.41
C ASP A 233 7.27 10.79 13.09
N GLY A 234 6.19 10.15 13.55
CA GLY A 234 5.95 8.72 13.34
C GLY A 234 5.68 8.35 11.88
N SER A 235 5.33 9.30 11.01
CA SER A 235 5.04 9.01 9.60
C SER A 235 6.27 8.49 8.85
N LEU A 236 7.48 8.97 9.21
CA LEU A 236 8.75 8.44 8.70
C LEU A 236 8.84 6.91 8.85
N PHE A 237 8.54 6.42 10.05
CA PHE A 237 8.62 5.01 10.36
C PHE A 237 7.48 4.24 9.73
N GLU A 238 6.30 4.85 9.64
CA GLU A 238 5.17 4.27 8.91
C GLU A 238 5.54 4.03 7.44
N THR A 239 6.06 5.03 6.71
CA THR A 239 6.54 4.85 5.33
C THR A 239 7.59 3.74 5.23
N LEU A 240 8.57 3.71 6.16
CA LEU A 240 9.63 2.68 6.20
C LEU A 240 9.06 1.27 6.41
N PHE A 241 8.15 1.09 7.34
CA PHE A 241 7.57 -0.21 7.62
C PHE A 241 6.58 -0.64 6.53
N THR A 242 5.90 0.31 5.88
CA THR A 242 5.00 0.06 4.76
C THR A 242 5.77 -0.41 3.52
N ILE A 243 6.88 0.23 3.13
CA ILE A 243 7.72 -0.28 2.03
C ILE A 243 8.25 -1.69 2.33
N LEU A 244 8.69 -1.96 3.56
CA LEU A 244 9.15 -3.30 3.96
C LEU A 244 8.01 -4.33 3.90
N ALA A 245 6.79 -3.95 4.30
CA ALA A 245 5.61 -4.80 4.20
C ALA A 245 5.25 -5.11 2.74
N VAL A 246 5.33 -4.12 1.83
CA VAL A 246 5.10 -4.32 0.39
C VAL A 246 6.15 -5.25 -0.21
N VAL A 247 7.41 -5.12 0.17
CA VAL A 247 8.49 -6.04 -0.26
C VAL A 247 8.21 -7.45 0.24
N ALA A 248 7.86 -7.63 1.52
CA ALA A 248 7.51 -8.94 2.07
C ALA A 248 6.27 -9.54 1.39
N LEU A 249 5.25 -8.73 1.09
CA LEU A 249 4.06 -9.12 0.34
C LEU A 249 4.40 -9.57 -1.10
N TRP A 250 5.34 -8.89 -1.76
CA TRP A 250 5.80 -9.31 -3.07
C TRP A 250 6.53 -10.66 -3.02
N PHE A 251 7.39 -10.88 -2.00
CA PHE A 251 8.03 -12.18 -1.80
C PHE A 251 7.02 -13.28 -1.46
N PHE A 252 5.97 -12.95 -0.71
CA PHE A 252 4.83 -13.84 -0.47
C PHE A 252 4.20 -14.28 -1.80
N TRP A 253 3.76 -13.33 -2.62
CA TRP A 253 3.20 -13.61 -3.95
C TRP A 253 4.15 -14.41 -4.84
N SER A 254 5.43 -14.03 -4.85
CA SER A 254 6.45 -14.75 -5.62
C SER A 254 6.62 -16.20 -5.14
N SER A 255 6.45 -16.47 -3.85
CA SER A 255 6.64 -17.81 -3.28
C SER A 255 5.48 -18.76 -3.55
N ILE A 256 4.24 -18.25 -3.66
CA ILE A 256 3.07 -19.07 -3.99
C ILE A 256 2.88 -19.29 -5.50
N THR A 257 3.71 -18.64 -6.34
CA THR A 257 3.65 -18.71 -7.81
C THR A 257 4.87 -19.38 -8.45
N GLU A 258 5.79 -19.92 -7.65
CA GLU A 258 6.95 -20.70 -8.12
C GLU A 258 6.64 -22.20 -8.12
N ASP A 259 5.91 -22.66 -9.14
CA ASP A 259 6.19 -23.99 -9.68
C ASP A 259 7.38 -23.85 -10.63
N GLU A 260 8.60 -24.07 -10.11
CA GLU A 260 9.75 -24.33 -10.98
C GLU A 260 9.47 -25.62 -11.74
N TRP A 261 8.88 -25.51 -12.93
CA TRP A 261 9.07 -26.55 -13.94
C TRP A 261 10.59 -26.67 -14.12
N PRO A 262 11.19 -27.87 -13.99
CA PRO A 262 12.60 -28.04 -14.27
C PRO A 262 12.80 -27.60 -15.72
N THR A 263 13.29 -26.38 -15.89
CA THR A 263 13.65 -25.86 -17.20
C THR A 263 14.74 -26.80 -17.65
N GLN A 264 14.42 -27.58 -18.67
CA GLN A 264 15.25 -28.67 -19.13
C GLN A 264 16.63 -28.08 -19.31
N VAL A 265 17.59 -28.60 -18.55
CA VAL A 265 18.99 -28.27 -18.74
C VAL A 265 19.22 -28.57 -20.21
N VAL A 266 19.37 -27.54 -21.03
CA VAL A 266 19.73 -27.70 -22.43
C VAL A 266 21.14 -28.26 -22.38
N VAL A 267 21.24 -29.58 -22.34
CA VAL A 267 22.47 -30.31 -22.54
C VAL A 267 22.86 -29.97 -23.98
N GLY A 268 23.86 -29.11 -24.12
CA GLY A 268 24.46 -28.80 -25.42
C GLY A 268 24.83 -30.08 -26.16
N PRO A 269 24.96 -30.04 -27.49
CA PRO A 269 25.22 -31.24 -28.29
C PRO A 269 26.59 -31.81 -27.92
N GLY A 270 26.64 -32.80 -27.03
CA GLY A 270 27.92 -33.33 -26.59
C GLY A 270 27.99 -34.34 -25.45
N TYR A 271 26.89 -34.73 -24.78
CA TYR A 271 26.96 -35.81 -23.78
C TYR A 271 25.87 -36.86 -23.96
N SER A 272 26.34 -38.06 -24.33
CA SER A 272 25.58 -39.30 -24.42
C SER A 272 24.93 -39.64 -23.09
N SER A 273 23.61 -39.87 -23.13
CA SER A 273 22.82 -40.40 -22.03
C SER A 273 23.27 -41.82 -21.68
N GLY A 274 23.81 -42.00 -20.47
CA GLY A 274 23.87 -43.28 -19.79
C GLY A 274 22.64 -43.43 -18.89
N PRO A 275 22.00 -44.61 -18.80
CA PRO A 275 20.88 -44.81 -17.89
C PRO A 275 21.43 -45.02 -16.48
N LEU A 276 21.02 -44.19 -15.53
CA LEU A 276 21.16 -44.51 -14.11
C LEU A 276 19.78 -44.82 -13.55
N TYR A 277 19.50 -46.12 -13.51
CA TYR A 277 18.44 -46.73 -12.75
C TYR A 277 18.70 -46.59 -11.23
N VAL A 278 17.64 -46.17 -10.53
CA VAL A 278 17.07 -46.75 -9.28
C VAL A 278 17.91 -46.72 -7.99
N SER A 279 17.36 -46.07 -6.95
CA SER A 279 16.79 -46.71 -5.74
C SER A 279 16.10 -45.67 -4.85
#